data_AF-A0A7C6YQE2-F1
#
_entry.id   AF-A0A7C6YQE2-F1
#
_cell.length_a   1.000
_cell.length_b   1.000
_cell.length_c   1.000
_cell.angle_alpha   90.00
_cell.angle_beta   90.00
_cell.angle_gamma   90.00
#
_symmetry.space_group_name_H-M   'P 1'
#
loop_
_entity.id
_entity.type
_entity.pdbx_description
1 polymer ?
#
loop_
_entity_poly.entity_id
_entity_poly.type
_entity_poly.pdbx_seq_one_letter_code
_entity_poly.pdbx_strand_id
1 'polypeptide(L)'
;MKWRLLIKGKQGYIDRFRNRIIFPICDHLGRFVGFGGRSIDGQMPKYMNSPQTAVFNKGAVVYGLNWSKDIIKKENEVIIVEGYTDYIGLAARGKKNVVASLGTAFTPRHARLLKRFAEHAVIAYDGDASGQKATLRSMSILHEHGLEVRVALLAAGQDPDSFARAHTNKEISEWLAQAVPLRQYEIDTVIAGHDVKTREGKLAASTELVTILAQLKKAVERDEYTRYAAEKLGVSLSALALDVQKKAGISSHTPVRSRHTNRSMPKMKISPADVAAERDIIRWLLFKPEVLRDLQKEKILPADFHHRDYRYLYSLILSQQTDEEGALITARLFELGELKGSWQEYFQSFLIVLRRRRLEKIEEKLSSLENDREGFDIRMELYRLLKEYYSVLSSTRND
;
A
#
# COMPACT_ATOMS: atom_id res chain seq x y z
N MET A 1 -15.65 -40.41 -33.01
CA MET A 1 -15.74 -40.02 -31.57
C MET A 1 -14.83 -38.85 -31.13
N LYS A 2 -13.81 -38.42 -31.90
CA LYS A 2 -12.78 -37.43 -31.50
C LYS A 2 -13.30 -36.03 -31.07
N TRP A 3 -14.41 -35.57 -31.63
CA TRP A 3 -14.98 -34.24 -31.35
C TRP A 3 -15.97 -34.21 -30.17
N ARG A 4 -16.37 -35.38 -29.65
CA ARG A 4 -17.38 -35.52 -28.58
C ARG A 4 -18.64 -34.69 -28.83
N LEU A 5 -19.18 -34.74 -30.07
CA LEU A 5 -20.51 -34.20 -30.40
C LEU A 5 -21.64 -35.21 -30.18
N LEU A 6 -21.30 -36.49 -30.11
CA LEU A 6 -22.22 -37.59 -29.83
C LEU A 6 -21.97 -38.20 -28.45
N ILE A 7 -23.03 -38.59 -27.74
CA ILE A 7 -23.00 -39.32 -26.46
C ILE A 7 -23.44 -40.76 -26.73
N LYS A 8 -22.79 -41.75 -26.09
CA LYS A 8 -23.24 -43.14 -26.17
C LYS A 8 -24.49 -43.31 -25.27
N GLY A 9 -25.63 -43.59 -25.87
CA GLY A 9 -26.87 -43.97 -25.20
C GLY A 9 -27.08 -45.49 -25.20
N LYS A 10 -28.25 -45.94 -24.72
CA LYS A 10 -28.61 -47.37 -24.62
C LYS A 10 -28.77 -48.06 -25.97
N GLN A 11 -29.29 -47.35 -26.98
CA GLN A 11 -29.62 -47.89 -28.31
C GLN A 11 -28.69 -47.38 -29.42
N GLY A 12 -27.60 -46.68 -29.08
CA GLY A 12 -26.70 -46.08 -30.07
C GLY A 12 -26.18 -44.72 -29.64
N TYR A 13 -25.75 -43.90 -30.60
CA TYR A 13 -25.29 -42.55 -30.33
C TYR A 13 -26.44 -41.56 -30.38
N ILE A 14 -26.40 -40.57 -29.49
CA ILE A 14 -27.34 -39.44 -29.47
C ILE A 14 -26.58 -38.12 -29.54
N ASP A 15 -27.24 -37.10 -30.05
CA ASP A 15 -26.69 -35.75 -30.10
C ASP A 15 -26.47 -35.19 -28.70
N ARG A 16 -25.28 -34.61 -28.50
CA ARG A 16 -24.94 -33.95 -27.23
C ARG A 16 -25.74 -32.67 -27.05
N PHE A 17 -25.82 -31.85 -28.07
CA PHE A 17 -26.54 -30.59 -28.04
C PHE A 17 -27.90 -30.79 -28.69
N ARG A 18 -28.96 -30.77 -27.88
CA ARG A 18 -30.36 -30.89 -28.32
C ARG A 18 -31.15 -29.72 -27.71
N ASN A 19 -32.09 -29.17 -28.46
CA ASN A 19 -32.92 -28.03 -28.05
C ASN A 19 -32.12 -26.85 -27.46
N ARG A 20 -31.00 -26.52 -28.11
CA ARG A 20 -30.07 -25.49 -27.65
C ARG A 20 -29.74 -24.52 -28.76
N ILE A 21 -29.68 -23.23 -28.41
CA ILE A 21 -29.01 -22.22 -29.24
C ILE A 21 -27.52 -22.52 -29.20
N ILE A 22 -26.90 -22.66 -30.37
CA ILE A 22 -25.50 -23.07 -30.51
C ILE A 22 -24.59 -21.86 -30.69
N PHE A 23 -23.53 -21.81 -29.89
CA PHE A 23 -22.46 -20.82 -29.95
C PHE A 23 -21.19 -21.50 -30.45
N PRO A 24 -20.80 -21.35 -31.72
CA PRO A 24 -19.58 -21.99 -32.22
C PRO A 24 -18.34 -21.34 -31.58
N ILE A 25 -17.40 -22.18 -31.13
CA ILE A 25 -16.17 -21.74 -30.47
C ILE A 25 -15.01 -21.90 -31.46
N CYS A 26 -14.32 -20.79 -31.72
CA CYS A 26 -13.12 -20.77 -32.55
C CYS A 26 -11.87 -20.56 -31.69
N ASP A 27 -10.74 -21.08 -32.14
CA ASP A 27 -9.45 -20.62 -31.64
C ASP A 27 -9.07 -19.26 -32.24
N HIS A 28 -7.96 -18.66 -31.79
CA HIS A 28 -7.49 -17.35 -32.26
C HIS A 28 -7.12 -17.29 -33.75
N LEU A 29 -6.97 -18.45 -34.43
CA LEU A 29 -6.74 -18.54 -35.87
C LEU A 29 -8.05 -18.66 -36.66
N GLY A 30 -9.21 -18.70 -35.99
CA GLY A 30 -10.52 -18.84 -36.61
C GLY A 30 -10.92 -20.28 -36.90
N ARG A 31 -10.21 -21.28 -36.38
CA ARG A 31 -10.56 -22.69 -36.57
C ARG A 31 -11.62 -23.08 -35.55
N PHE A 32 -12.70 -23.72 -36.00
CA PHE A 32 -13.73 -24.24 -35.11
C PHE A 32 -13.17 -25.39 -34.26
N VAL A 33 -13.27 -25.26 -32.94
CA VAL A 33 -12.73 -26.23 -31.97
C VAL A 33 -13.80 -26.85 -31.09
N GLY A 34 -14.95 -26.19 -30.91
CA GLY A 34 -16.04 -26.72 -30.09
C GLY A 34 -17.30 -25.87 -30.19
N PHE A 35 -18.26 -26.15 -29.32
CA PHE A 35 -19.53 -25.44 -29.24
C PHE A 35 -19.91 -25.16 -27.79
N GLY A 36 -20.51 -24.00 -27.56
CA GLY A 36 -21.38 -23.72 -26.43
C GLY A 36 -22.84 -23.94 -26.82
N GLY A 37 -23.71 -24.19 -25.85
CA GLY A 37 -25.13 -24.43 -26.09
C GLY A 37 -25.99 -23.95 -24.92
N ARG A 38 -26.92 -23.03 -25.18
CA ARG A 38 -27.90 -22.55 -24.20
C ARG A 38 -29.24 -23.26 -24.40
N SER A 39 -29.80 -23.86 -23.34
CA SER A 39 -31.12 -24.51 -23.42
C SER A 39 -32.22 -23.50 -23.74
N ILE A 40 -33.15 -23.91 -24.61
CA ILE A 40 -34.34 -23.15 -25.00
C ILE A 40 -35.54 -23.53 -24.11
N ASP A 41 -35.57 -24.79 -23.64
CA ASP A 41 -36.67 -25.43 -22.94
C ASP A 41 -36.42 -25.64 -21.42
N GLY A 42 -35.40 -24.98 -20.87
CA GLY A 42 -35.05 -25.06 -19.45
C GLY A 42 -34.30 -26.34 -19.04
N GLN A 43 -33.92 -27.21 -19.99
CA GLN A 43 -33.08 -28.38 -19.73
C GLN A 43 -31.75 -28.00 -19.04
N MET A 44 -31.47 -28.66 -17.91
CA MET A 44 -30.21 -28.48 -17.19
C MET A 44 -29.06 -29.27 -17.84
N PRO A 45 -27.83 -28.70 -17.87
CA PRO A 45 -27.48 -27.36 -17.41
C PRO A 45 -27.97 -26.27 -18.40
N LYS A 46 -28.28 -25.07 -17.88
CA LYS A 46 -28.71 -23.91 -18.68
C LYS A 46 -27.74 -23.61 -19.82
N TYR A 47 -26.44 -23.62 -19.52
CA TYR A 47 -25.35 -23.54 -20.50
C TYR A 47 -24.52 -24.82 -20.47
N MET A 48 -24.14 -25.30 -21.66
CA MET A 48 -23.29 -26.48 -21.82
C MET A 48 -22.22 -26.19 -22.86
N ASN A 49 -20.97 -26.54 -22.54
CA ASN A 49 -19.87 -26.44 -23.49
C ASN A 49 -19.44 -27.83 -23.94
N SER A 50 -18.84 -27.92 -25.13
CA SER A 50 -18.10 -29.10 -25.57
C SER A 50 -17.15 -29.55 -24.45
N PRO A 51 -17.02 -30.86 -24.20
CA PRO A 51 -16.04 -31.35 -23.25
C PRO A 51 -14.61 -31.10 -23.76
N GLN A 52 -13.62 -31.28 -22.90
CA GLN A 52 -12.21 -31.28 -23.30
C GLN A 52 -11.99 -32.27 -24.46
N THR A 53 -11.32 -31.84 -25.52
CA THR A 53 -10.92 -32.67 -26.67
C THR A 53 -9.46 -32.40 -27.05
N ALA A 54 -8.94 -33.12 -28.05
CA ALA A 54 -7.60 -32.88 -28.60
C ALA A 54 -7.46 -31.49 -29.24
N VAL A 55 -8.58 -30.88 -29.68
CA VAL A 55 -8.61 -29.58 -30.37
C VAL A 55 -9.22 -28.47 -29.51
N PHE A 56 -9.95 -28.81 -28.44
CA PHE A 56 -10.58 -27.86 -27.55
C PHE A 56 -10.09 -28.00 -26.12
N ASN A 57 -9.38 -26.97 -25.65
CA ASN A 57 -8.98 -26.81 -24.27
C ASN A 57 -9.59 -25.53 -23.68
N LYS A 58 -10.57 -25.71 -22.78
CA LYS A 58 -11.30 -24.59 -22.17
C LYS A 58 -10.38 -23.62 -21.44
N GLY A 59 -9.31 -24.13 -20.83
CA GLY A 59 -8.33 -23.33 -20.12
C GLY A 59 -7.30 -22.67 -21.04
N ALA A 60 -7.46 -22.69 -22.36
CA ALA A 60 -6.55 -22.06 -23.31
C ALA A 60 -7.24 -21.35 -24.48
N VAL A 61 -8.58 -21.39 -24.53
CA VAL A 61 -9.37 -20.82 -25.61
C VAL A 61 -10.23 -19.73 -25.00
N VAL A 62 -10.19 -18.55 -25.61
CA VAL A 62 -11.00 -17.40 -25.21
C VAL A 62 -12.00 -17.14 -26.33
N TYR A 63 -13.28 -17.12 -25.99
CA TYR A 63 -14.35 -16.90 -26.96
C TYR A 63 -14.26 -15.50 -27.56
N GLY A 64 -14.57 -15.39 -28.85
CA GLY A 64 -14.63 -14.11 -29.55
C GLY A 64 -13.27 -13.56 -29.99
N LEU A 65 -12.15 -14.10 -29.48
CA LEU A 65 -10.81 -13.59 -29.81
C LEU A 65 -10.51 -13.61 -31.31
N ASN A 66 -11.04 -14.59 -32.06
CA ASN A 66 -10.87 -14.64 -33.51
C ASN A 66 -11.48 -13.44 -34.24
N TRP A 67 -12.58 -12.88 -33.72
CA TRP A 67 -13.26 -11.72 -34.26
C TRP A 67 -12.72 -10.40 -33.69
N SER A 68 -12.25 -10.42 -32.44
CA SER A 68 -11.85 -9.21 -31.71
C SER A 68 -10.36 -8.88 -31.80
N LYS A 69 -9.48 -9.84 -32.09
CA LYS A 69 -8.01 -9.68 -31.97
C LYS A 69 -7.41 -8.47 -32.68
N ASP A 70 -7.92 -8.12 -33.85
CA ASP A 70 -7.38 -7.01 -34.65
C ASP A 70 -7.77 -5.66 -34.04
N ILE A 71 -8.99 -5.56 -33.49
CA ILE A 71 -9.45 -4.39 -32.75
C ILE A 71 -8.74 -4.29 -31.40
N ILE A 72 -8.61 -5.40 -30.67
CA ILE A 72 -7.83 -5.46 -29.41
C ILE A 72 -6.41 -4.95 -29.64
N LYS A 73 -5.76 -5.39 -30.72
CA LYS A 73 -4.41 -4.94 -31.08
C LYS A 73 -4.36 -3.46 -31.44
N LYS A 74 -5.36 -2.96 -32.17
CA LYS A 74 -5.44 -1.55 -32.57
C LYS A 74 -5.69 -0.63 -31.38
N GLU A 75 -6.57 -1.02 -30.47
CA GLU A 75 -6.94 -0.25 -29.28
C GLU A 75 -5.99 -0.49 -28.09
N ASN A 76 -5.12 -1.50 -28.20
CA ASN A 76 -4.21 -1.97 -27.16
C ASN A 76 -4.92 -2.36 -25.84
N GLU A 77 -6.19 -2.75 -25.92
CA GLU A 77 -7.03 -3.06 -24.78
C GLU A 77 -7.97 -4.22 -25.08
N VAL A 78 -8.11 -5.15 -24.14
CA VAL A 78 -9.10 -6.23 -24.18
C VAL A 78 -10.12 -6.11 -23.05
N ILE A 79 -11.41 -6.24 -23.39
CA ILE A 79 -12.50 -6.33 -22.41
C ILE A 79 -12.83 -7.82 -22.20
N ILE A 80 -12.82 -8.29 -20.96
CA ILE A 80 -12.99 -9.70 -20.61
C ILE A 80 -14.30 -9.88 -19.84
N VAL A 81 -15.20 -10.69 -20.37
CA VAL A 81 -16.49 -11.06 -19.76
C VAL A 81 -16.56 -12.57 -19.47
N GLU A 82 -17.59 -13.04 -18.77
CA GLU A 82 -17.69 -14.45 -18.38
C GLU A 82 -18.25 -15.34 -19.49
N GLY A 83 -19.36 -14.90 -20.11
CA GLY A 83 -20.19 -15.72 -20.97
C GLY A 83 -20.29 -15.28 -22.43
N TYR A 84 -20.90 -16.15 -23.24
CA TYR A 84 -21.19 -15.88 -24.65
C TYR A 84 -22.16 -14.71 -24.81
N THR A 85 -23.18 -14.66 -23.96
CA THR A 85 -24.24 -13.64 -24.02
C THR A 85 -23.69 -12.27 -23.69
N ASP A 86 -22.77 -12.18 -22.73
CA ASP A 86 -22.10 -10.94 -22.36
C ASP A 86 -21.26 -10.40 -23.52
N TYR A 87 -20.51 -11.30 -24.18
CA TYR A 87 -19.76 -10.96 -25.38
C TYR A 87 -20.70 -10.44 -26.47
N ILE A 88 -21.79 -11.15 -26.75
CA ILE A 88 -22.74 -10.77 -27.80
C ILE A 88 -23.43 -9.46 -27.45
N GLY A 89 -23.84 -9.25 -26.20
CA GLY A 89 -24.51 -8.05 -25.72
C GLY A 89 -23.65 -6.81 -25.94
N LEU A 90 -22.38 -6.85 -25.51
CA LEU A 90 -21.44 -5.75 -25.72
C LEU A 90 -21.07 -5.57 -27.20
N ALA A 91 -20.86 -6.67 -27.94
CA ALA A 91 -20.54 -6.62 -29.36
C ALA A 91 -21.69 -6.03 -30.19
N ALA A 92 -22.95 -6.36 -29.87
CA ALA A 92 -24.14 -5.80 -30.49
C ALA A 92 -24.28 -4.29 -30.22
N ARG A 93 -23.71 -3.80 -29.12
CA ARG A 93 -23.60 -2.37 -28.82
C ARG A 93 -22.35 -1.72 -29.41
N GLY A 94 -21.59 -2.43 -30.23
CA GLY A 94 -20.45 -1.89 -30.97
C GLY A 94 -19.10 -1.99 -30.25
N LYS A 95 -19.02 -2.65 -29.08
CA LYS A 95 -17.76 -2.95 -28.40
C LYS A 95 -17.10 -4.16 -29.03
N LYS A 96 -16.06 -3.93 -29.85
CA LYS A 96 -15.44 -4.97 -30.68
C LYS A 96 -14.14 -5.54 -30.11
N ASN A 97 -13.64 -5.00 -29.00
CA ASN A 97 -12.47 -5.50 -28.27
C ASN A 97 -12.82 -6.44 -27.10
N VAL A 98 -13.99 -7.09 -27.14
CA VAL A 98 -14.51 -7.95 -26.07
C VAL A 98 -14.13 -9.41 -26.31
N VAL A 99 -13.91 -10.19 -25.25
CA VAL A 99 -13.69 -11.65 -25.27
C VAL A 99 -14.32 -12.31 -24.04
N ALA A 100 -14.60 -13.62 -24.08
CA ALA A 100 -15.18 -14.33 -22.94
C ALA A 100 -14.42 -15.58 -22.48
N SER A 101 -14.40 -15.84 -21.16
CA SER A 101 -13.70 -16.97 -20.52
C SER A 101 -14.45 -18.31 -20.56
N LEU A 102 -15.58 -18.37 -21.29
CA LEU A 102 -16.39 -19.57 -21.53
C LEU A 102 -17.00 -20.19 -20.26
N GLY A 103 -17.27 -19.39 -19.23
CA GLY A 103 -17.78 -19.89 -17.94
C GLY A 103 -16.83 -20.88 -17.27
N THR A 104 -15.53 -20.67 -17.43
CA THR A 104 -14.49 -21.44 -16.73
C THR A 104 -13.58 -20.50 -15.97
N ALA A 105 -12.92 -21.03 -14.92
CA ALA A 105 -11.94 -20.26 -14.19
C ALA A 105 -10.86 -19.74 -15.14
N PHE A 106 -10.60 -18.43 -15.08
CA PHE A 106 -9.56 -17.79 -15.88
C PHE A 106 -8.18 -18.40 -15.54
N THR A 107 -7.32 -18.57 -16.56
CA THR A 107 -6.07 -19.31 -16.42
C THR A 107 -4.87 -18.49 -16.90
N PRO A 108 -3.64 -18.83 -16.44
CA PRO A 108 -2.40 -18.28 -16.98
C PRO A 108 -2.22 -18.43 -18.49
N ARG A 109 -2.85 -19.44 -19.12
CA ARG A 109 -2.79 -19.61 -20.58
C ARG A 109 -3.67 -18.60 -21.30
N HIS A 110 -4.81 -18.21 -20.72
CA HIS A 110 -5.63 -17.12 -21.23
C HIS A 110 -4.85 -15.80 -21.17
N ALA A 111 -4.27 -15.48 -20.01
CA ALA A 111 -3.47 -14.27 -19.85
C ALA A 111 -2.32 -14.19 -20.87
N ARG A 112 -1.51 -15.25 -20.99
CA ARG A 112 -0.43 -15.30 -22.00
C ARG A 112 -0.93 -15.14 -23.43
N LEU A 113 -2.10 -15.69 -23.76
CA LEU A 113 -2.67 -15.54 -25.08
C LEU A 113 -3.08 -14.08 -25.34
N LEU A 114 -3.80 -13.45 -24.40
CA LEU A 114 -4.27 -12.07 -24.53
C LEU A 114 -3.13 -11.06 -24.53
N LYS A 115 -2.07 -11.29 -23.73
CA LYS A 115 -0.88 -10.45 -23.67
C LYS A 115 -0.18 -10.26 -25.03
N ARG A 116 -0.36 -11.21 -25.95
CA ARG A 116 0.18 -11.10 -27.33
C ARG A 116 -0.52 -10.03 -28.17
N PHE A 117 -1.68 -9.55 -27.73
CA PHE A 117 -2.53 -8.63 -28.48
C PHE A 117 -2.74 -7.29 -27.78
N ALA A 118 -2.62 -7.21 -26.45
CA ALA A 118 -2.84 -5.97 -25.70
C ALA A 118 -1.97 -5.88 -24.44
N GLU A 119 -1.64 -4.65 -24.07
CA GLU A 119 -1.02 -4.29 -22.80
C GLU A 119 -2.07 -4.07 -21.70
N HIS A 120 -3.26 -3.58 -22.05
CA HIS A 120 -4.31 -3.25 -21.09
C HIS A 120 -5.46 -4.26 -21.13
N ALA A 121 -6.05 -4.55 -19.96
CA ALA A 121 -7.22 -5.41 -19.83
C ALA A 121 -8.26 -4.79 -18.89
N VAL A 122 -9.53 -4.84 -19.30
CA VAL A 122 -10.68 -4.46 -18.48
C VAL A 122 -11.50 -5.72 -18.20
N ILE A 123 -11.62 -6.09 -16.92
CA ILE A 123 -12.53 -7.16 -16.50
C ILE A 123 -13.91 -6.57 -16.28
N ALA A 124 -14.91 -7.17 -16.91
CA ALA A 124 -16.32 -6.81 -16.83
C ALA A 124 -17.12 -8.08 -16.52
N TYR A 125 -17.10 -8.50 -15.25
CA TYR A 125 -17.81 -9.69 -14.76
C TYR A 125 -19.08 -9.29 -14.00
N ASP A 126 -19.88 -10.29 -13.64
CA ASP A 126 -21.15 -10.11 -12.95
C ASP A 126 -20.94 -9.42 -11.59
N GLY A 127 -21.88 -8.56 -11.20
CA GLY A 127 -21.82 -7.79 -9.95
C GLY A 127 -22.09 -8.60 -8.67
N ASP A 128 -22.18 -9.93 -8.77
CA ASP A 128 -22.48 -10.81 -7.65
C ASP A 128 -21.21 -11.31 -6.91
N ALA A 129 -21.40 -12.02 -5.79
CA ALA A 129 -20.30 -12.51 -4.98
C ALA A 129 -19.41 -13.55 -5.71
N SER A 130 -19.95 -14.28 -6.69
CA SER A 130 -19.18 -15.22 -7.50
C SER A 130 -18.32 -14.48 -8.52
N GLY A 131 -18.91 -13.48 -9.20
CA GLY A 131 -18.23 -12.60 -10.16
C GLY A 131 -17.11 -11.78 -9.50
N GLN A 132 -17.31 -11.30 -8.28
CA GLN A 132 -16.26 -10.61 -7.51
C GLN A 132 -15.05 -11.52 -7.22
N LYS A 133 -15.29 -12.77 -6.80
CA LYS A 133 -14.22 -13.77 -6.59
C LYS A 133 -13.51 -14.12 -7.89
N ALA A 134 -14.26 -14.28 -8.98
CA ALA A 134 -13.72 -14.54 -10.31
C ALA A 134 -12.87 -13.35 -10.81
N THR A 135 -13.29 -12.13 -10.50
CA THR A 135 -12.61 -10.88 -10.82
C THR A 135 -11.25 -10.83 -10.13
N LEU A 136 -11.20 -10.94 -8.79
CA LEU A 136 -9.94 -10.93 -8.04
C LEU A 136 -8.94 -11.96 -8.58
N ARG A 137 -9.40 -13.20 -8.80
CA ARG A 137 -8.55 -14.26 -9.36
C ARG A 137 -8.04 -13.93 -10.76
N SER A 138 -8.91 -13.43 -11.63
CA SER A 138 -8.55 -13.11 -13.02
C SER A 138 -7.56 -11.94 -13.07
N MET A 139 -7.74 -10.95 -12.20
CA MET A 139 -6.87 -9.78 -12.08
C MET A 139 -5.44 -10.18 -11.69
N SER A 140 -5.26 -10.98 -10.64
CA SER A 140 -3.92 -11.43 -10.23
C SER A 140 -3.22 -12.18 -11.35
N ILE A 141 -3.94 -13.10 -12.03
CA ILE A 141 -3.38 -13.87 -13.15
C ILE A 141 -2.97 -12.94 -14.31
N LEU A 142 -3.80 -11.98 -14.70
CA LEU A 142 -3.47 -11.05 -15.79
C LEU A 142 -2.28 -10.15 -15.44
N HIS A 143 -2.26 -9.63 -14.21
CA HIS A 143 -1.18 -8.76 -13.73
C HIS A 143 0.17 -9.47 -13.65
N GLU A 144 0.20 -10.70 -13.13
CA GLU A 144 1.40 -11.55 -13.11
C GLU A 144 1.98 -11.82 -14.51
N HIS A 145 1.14 -11.74 -15.54
CA HIS A 145 1.54 -11.94 -16.94
C HIS A 145 1.76 -10.61 -17.68
N GLY A 146 1.86 -9.50 -16.94
CA GLY A 146 2.29 -8.20 -17.46
C GLY A 146 1.20 -7.41 -18.17
N LEU A 147 -0.09 -7.68 -17.93
CA LEU A 147 -1.16 -6.76 -18.34
C LEU A 147 -1.43 -5.72 -17.26
N GLU A 148 -1.75 -4.50 -17.68
CA GLU A 148 -2.33 -3.48 -16.82
C GLU A 148 -3.84 -3.72 -16.72
N VAL A 149 -4.31 -4.03 -15.51
CA VAL A 149 -5.68 -4.53 -15.31
C VAL A 149 -6.54 -3.48 -14.61
N ARG A 150 -7.74 -3.28 -15.16
CA ARG A 150 -8.82 -2.49 -14.57
C ARG A 150 -10.09 -3.32 -14.46
N VAL A 151 -11.03 -2.91 -13.60
CA VAL A 151 -12.31 -3.58 -13.37
C VAL A 151 -13.46 -2.62 -13.62
N ALA A 152 -14.34 -2.97 -14.56
CA ALA A 152 -15.58 -2.26 -14.78
C ALA A 152 -16.65 -2.81 -13.83
N LEU A 153 -17.07 -2.00 -12.85
CA LEU A 153 -17.95 -2.43 -11.77
C LEU A 153 -19.42 -2.41 -12.20
N LEU A 154 -20.16 -3.47 -11.89
CA LEU A 154 -21.61 -3.54 -12.07
C LEU A 154 -22.31 -3.60 -10.71
N ALA A 155 -23.55 -3.11 -10.67
CA ALA A 155 -24.39 -3.25 -9.48
C ALA A 155 -24.74 -4.72 -9.22
N ALA A 156 -25.08 -5.05 -7.98
CA ALA A 156 -25.48 -6.40 -7.61
C ALA A 156 -26.68 -6.87 -8.45
N GLY A 157 -26.57 -8.08 -9.01
CA GLY A 157 -27.61 -8.66 -9.86
C GLY A 157 -27.60 -8.16 -11.33
N GLN A 158 -26.67 -7.29 -11.71
CA GLN A 158 -26.41 -6.96 -13.11
C GLN A 158 -25.25 -7.79 -13.67
N ASP A 159 -25.38 -8.16 -14.94
CA ASP A 159 -24.37 -8.80 -15.78
C ASP A 159 -24.08 -7.90 -17.01
N PRO A 160 -22.97 -8.10 -17.74
CA PRO A 160 -22.66 -7.24 -18.88
C PRO A 160 -23.71 -7.29 -20.00
N ASP A 161 -24.40 -8.41 -20.20
CA ASP A 161 -25.51 -8.50 -21.17
C ASP A 161 -26.69 -7.60 -20.79
N SER A 162 -27.21 -7.72 -19.57
CA SER A 162 -28.33 -6.92 -19.05
C SER A 162 -27.96 -5.45 -18.99
N PHE A 163 -26.73 -5.11 -18.59
CA PHE A 163 -26.23 -3.74 -18.64
C PHE A 163 -26.20 -3.21 -20.08
N ALA A 164 -25.64 -3.98 -21.03
CA ALA A 164 -25.60 -3.59 -22.43
C ALA A 164 -26.99 -3.45 -23.06
N ARG A 165 -27.96 -4.25 -22.64
CA ARG A 165 -29.35 -4.14 -23.12
C ARG A 165 -30.03 -2.88 -22.60
N ALA A 166 -29.78 -2.50 -21.36
CA ALA A 166 -30.40 -1.35 -20.71
C ALA A 166 -29.78 0.01 -21.07
N HIS A 167 -28.54 0.04 -21.58
CA HIS A 167 -27.79 1.29 -21.78
C HIS A 167 -27.38 1.53 -23.24
N THR A 168 -27.10 2.78 -23.55
CA THR A 168 -26.57 3.25 -24.84
C THR A 168 -25.09 2.94 -24.98
N ASN A 169 -24.56 2.97 -26.21
CA ASN A 169 -23.13 2.79 -26.45
C ASN A 169 -22.29 3.85 -25.71
N LYS A 170 -22.79 5.09 -25.61
CA LYS A 170 -22.11 6.15 -24.86
C LYS A 170 -21.96 5.80 -23.39
N GLU A 171 -23.04 5.42 -22.72
CA GLU A 171 -23.02 5.01 -21.31
C GLU A 171 -22.16 3.78 -21.06
N ILE A 172 -22.16 2.80 -21.98
CA ILE A 172 -21.27 1.63 -21.91
C ILE A 172 -19.80 2.06 -22.04
N SER A 173 -19.50 3.05 -22.88
CA SER A 173 -18.14 3.61 -23.02
C SER A 173 -17.69 4.30 -21.74
N GLU A 174 -18.58 5.07 -21.12
CA GLU A 174 -18.33 5.77 -19.87
C GLU A 174 -18.10 4.77 -18.72
N TRP A 175 -18.93 3.74 -18.62
CA TRP A 175 -18.77 2.65 -17.65
C TRP A 175 -17.41 1.95 -17.77
N LEU A 176 -16.99 1.60 -18.99
CA LEU A 176 -15.68 0.98 -19.23
C LEU A 176 -14.52 1.96 -18.95
N ALA A 177 -14.70 3.25 -19.25
CA ALA A 177 -13.69 4.27 -18.99
C ALA A 177 -13.48 4.53 -17.48
N GLN A 178 -14.54 4.38 -16.69
CA GLN A 178 -14.52 4.47 -15.22
C GLN A 178 -14.00 3.20 -14.53
N ALA A 179 -13.50 2.22 -15.28
CA ALA A 179 -12.96 0.99 -14.73
C ALA A 179 -11.82 1.28 -13.73
N VAL A 180 -11.92 0.67 -12.54
CA VAL A 180 -11.01 0.94 -11.42
C VAL A 180 -9.72 0.13 -11.56
N PRO A 181 -8.53 0.72 -11.29
CA PRO A 181 -7.27 0.00 -11.31
C PRO A 181 -7.20 -1.16 -10.31
N LEU A 182 -6.37 -2.16 -10.61
CA LEU A 182 -6.27 -3.38 -9.81
C LEU A 182 -6.10 -3.15 -8.31
N ARG A 183 -5.15 -2.31 -7.93
CA ARG A 183 -4.82 -2.06 -6.52
C ARG A 183 -5.93 -1.32 -5.79
N GLN A 184 -6.57 -0.38 -6.46
CA GLN A 184 -7.71 0.33 -5.90
C GLN A 184 -8.85 -0.64 -5.61
N TYR A 185 -9.16 -1.52 -6.57
CA TYR A 185 -10.20 -2.54 -6.39
C TYR A 185 -9.88 -3.53 -5.26
N GLU A 186 -8.63 -4.01 -5.15
CA GLU A 186 -8.20 -4.87 -4.05
C GLU A 186 -8.42 -4.19 -2.70
N ILE A 187 -8.01 -2.92 -2.57
CA ILE A 187 -8.16 -2.15 -1.33
C ILE A 187 -9.64 -1.98 -0.99
N ASP A 188 -10.45 -1.53 -1.95
CA ASP A 188 -11.87 -1.28 -1.74
C ASP A 188 -12.62 -2.58 -1.36
N THR A 189 -12.23 -3.72 -1.95
CA THR A 189 -12.82 -5.03 -1.64
C THR A 189 -12.50 -5.49 -0.22
N VAL A 190 -11.25 -5.34 0.23
CA VAL A 190 -10.87 -5.66 1.61
C VAL A 190 -11.62 -4.79 2.61
N ILE A 191 -11.74 -3.50 2.33
CA ILE A 191 -12.47 -2.55 3.18
C ILE A 191 -13.96 -2.92 3.25
N ALA A 192 -14.58 -3.22 2.12
CA ALA A 192 -15.99 -3.62 2.06
C ALA A 192 -16.28 -4.95 2.78
N GLY A 193 -15.27 -5.82 2.90
CA GLY A 193 -15.37 -7.09 3.63
C GLY A 193 -15.38 -6.97 5.16
N HIS A 194 -15.13 -5.79 5.71
CA HIS A 194 -15.01 -5.56 7.15
C HIS A 194 -15.96 -4.46 7.65
N ASP A 195 -16.42 -4.57 8.89
CA ASP A 195 -17.15 -3.47 9.54
C ASP A 195 -16.17 -2.40 10.06
N VAL A 196 -15.79 -1.48 9.17
CA VAL A 196 -14.87 -0.38 9.47
C VAL A 196 -15.44 0.68 10.41
N LYS A 197 -16.69 0.54 10.89
CA LYS A 197 -17.22 1.38 11.98
C LYS A 197 -16.75 0.91 13.35
N THR A 198 -16.36 -0.36 13.47
CA THR A 198 -15.82 -0.95 14.70
C THR A 198 -14.30 -0.83 14.75
N ARG A 199 -13.73 -0.83 15.97
CA ARG A 199 -12.27 -0.82 16.14
C ARG A 199 -11.67 -2.12 15.61
N GLU A 200 -12.33 -3.23 15.90
CA GLU A 200 -11.94 -4.58 15.50
C GLU A 200 -11.93 -4.73 13.98
N GLY A 201 -12.98 -4.26 13.30
CA GLY A 201 -13.05 -4.30 11.84
C GLY A 201 -11.99 -3.42 11.15
N LYS A 202 -11.71 -2.22 11.70
CA LYS A 202 -10.60 -1.39 11.20
C LYS A 202 -9.24 -2.07 11.36
N LEU A 203 -8.97 -2.71 12.50
CA LEU A 203 -7.72 -3.42 12.75
C LEU A 203 -7.56 -4.64 11.83
N ALA A 204 -8.63 -5.41 11.64
CA ALA A 204 -8.65 -6.55 10.74
C ALA A 204 -8.39 -6.13 9.28
N ALA A 205 -9.12 -5.13 8.77
CA ALA A 205 -8.91 -4.59 7.44
C ALA A 205 -7.49 -4.03 7.26
N SER A 206 -6.98 -3.29 8.26
CA SER A 206 -5.61 -2.76 8.21
C SER A 206 -4.56 -3.86 8.09
N THR A 207 -4.73 -4.97 8.81
CA THR A 207 -3.80 -6.11 8.79
C THR A 207 -3.74 -6.77 7.41
N GLU A 208 -4.89 -6.93 6.76
CA GLU A 208 -4.97 -7.47 5.40
C GLU A 208 -4.39 -6.50 4.36
N LEU A 209 -4.75 -5.21 4.42
CA LEU A 209 -4.21 -4.18 3.54
C LEU A 209 -2.69 -4.05 3.66
N VAL A 210 -2.15 -4.10 4.88
CA VAL A 210 -0.69 -4.10 5.12
C VAL A 210 -0.02 -5.23 4.36
N THR A 211 -0.64 -6.41 4.32
CA THR A 211 -0.10 -7.57 3.60
C THR A 211 -0.10 -7.36 2.09
N ILE A 212 -1.15 -6.76 1.52
CA ILE A 212 -1.26 -6.47 0.08
C ILE A 212 -0.29 -5.36 -0.32
N LEU A 213 -0.29 -4.24 0.41
CA LEU A 213 0.53 -3.07 0.11
C LEU A 213 2.03 -3.37 0.25
N ALA A 214 2.41 -4.24 1.19
CA ALA A 214 3.80 -4.66 1.36
C ALA A 214 4.38 -5.41 0.13
N GLN A 215 3.53 -6.02 -0.71
CA GLN A 215 3.96 -6.74 -1.91
C GLN A 215 4.27 -5.80 -3.09
N LEU A 216 3.84 -4.53 -3.02
CA LEU A 216 4.13 -3.53 -4.06
C LEU A 216 5.63 -3.27 -4.13
N LYS A 217 6.22 -3.37 -5.32
CA LYS A 217 7.68 -3.21 -5.51
C LYS A 217 8.10 -1.74 -5.61
N LYS A 218 7.30 -0.91 -6.29
CA LYS A 218 7.60 0.51 -6.53
C LYS A 218 7.26 1.33 -5.28
N ALA A 219 8.20 2.14 -4.79
CA ALA A 219 8.02 2.93 -3.58
C ALA A 219 6.90 3.97 -3.72
N VAL A 220 6.87 4.69 -4.85
CA VAL A 220 5.83 5.69 -5.16
C VAL A 220 4.44 5.05 -5.21
N GLU A 221 4.30 3.93 -5.93
CA GLU A 221 3.03 3.20 -6.01
C GLU A 221 2.57 2.73 -4.62
N ARG A 222 3.48 2.24 -3.80
CA ARG A 222 3.18 1.82 -2.43
C ARG A 222 2.72 2.99 -1.56
N ASP A 223 3.39 4.14 -1.63
CA ASP A 223 3.02 5.32 -0.86
C ASP A 223 1.63 5.85 -1.26
N GLU A 224 1.37 6.00 -2.56
CA GLU A 224 0.07 6.46 -3.08
C GLU A 224 -1.09 5.54 -2.62
N TYR A 225 -0.94 4.22 -2.77
CA TYR A 225 -1.98 3.28 -2.35
C TYR A 225 -2.09 3.14 -0.83
N THR A 226 -1.00 3.38 -0.08
CA THR A 226 -1.06 3.45 1.39
C THR A 226 -1.85 4.68 1.84
N ARG A 227 -1.66 5.83 1.18
CA ARG A 227 -2.45 7.05 1.42
C ARG A 227 -3.93 6.81 1.14
N TYR A 228 -4.25 6.24 -0.02
CA TYR A 228 -5.62 5.89 -0.39
C TYR A 228 -6.28 4.96 0.64
N ALA A 229 -5.58 3.90 1.06
CA ALA A 229 -6.07 2.97 2.07
C ALA A 229 -6.32 3.64 3.44
N ALA A 230 -5.40 4.49 3.89
CA ALA A 230 -5.51 5.19 5.17
C ALA A 230 -6.71 6.14 5.20
N GLU A 231 -6.94 6.87 4.11
CA GLU A 231 -8.09 7.77 3.96
C GLU A 231 -9.41 7.00 4.01
N LYS A 232 -9.53 5.92 3.24
CA LYS A 232 -10.75 5.09 3.19
C LYS A 232 -11.08 4.40 4.53
N LEU A 233 -10.06 3.96 5.26
CA LEU A 233 -10.23 3.36 6.59
C LEU A 233 -10.45 4.40 7.70
N GLY A 234 -10.11 5.67 7.45
CA GLY A 234 -10.06 6.70 8.48
C GLY A 234 -9.09 6.33 9.61
N VAL A 235 -7.88 5.94 9.24
CA VAL A 235 -6.76 5.65 10.16
C VAL A 235 -5.58 6.58 9.86
N SER A 236 -4.64 6.69 10.80
CA SER A 236 -3.45 7.51 10.58
C SER A 236 -2.58 6.95 9.45
N LEU A 237 -2.29 7.77 8.43
CA LEU A 237 -1.36 7.43 7.35
C LEU A 237 0.00 7.04 7.89
N SER A 238 0.53 7.78 8.86
CA SER A 238 1.87 7.50 9.42
C SER A 238 1.93 6.15 10.12
N ALA A 239 0.85 5.75 10.82
CA ALA A 239 0.77 4.45 11.47
C ALA A 239 0.70 3.31 10.45
N LEU A 240 -0.20 3.43 9.46
CA LEU A 240 -0.36 2.42 8.41
C LEU A 240 0.93 2.27 7.57
N ALA A 241 1.58 3.38 7.22
CA ALA A 241 2.82 3.37 6.46
C ALA A 241 3.96 2.66 7.21
N LEU A 242 4.06 2.85 8.53
CA LEU A 242 5.05 2.14 9.35
C LEU A 242 4.82 0.63 9.33
N ASP A 243 3.57 0.18 9.45
CA ASP A 243 3.23 -1.24 9.41
C ASP A 243 3.50 -1.86 8.03
N VAL A 244 3.17 -1.14 6.94
CA VAL A 244 3.47 -1.53 5.56
C VAL A 244 4.98 -1.67 5.34
N GLN A 245 5.78 -0.70 5.77
CA GLN A 245 7.24 -0.76 5.65
C GLN A 245 7.82 -1.96 6.41
N LYS A 246 7.42 -2.11 7.69
CA LYS A 246 7.84 -3.22 8.55
C LYS A 246 7.51 -4.58 7.91
N LYS A 247 6.30 -4.72 7.35
CA LYS A 247 5.87 -5.97 6.69
C LYS A 247 6.58 -6.23 5.38
N ALA A 248 6.88 -5.19 4.59
CA ALA A 248 7.59 -5.32 3.32
C ALA A 248 9.05 -5.79 3.47
N GLY A 249 9.54 -5.98 4.69
CA GLY A 249 10.95 -6.24 4.96
C GLY A 249 11.83 -5.06 4.53
N ILE A 250 11.20 -3.94 4.22
CA ILE A 250 11.87 -2.66 4.07
C ILE A 250 12.15 -2.30 5.50
N SER A 251 13.37 -2.66 5.93
CA SER A 251 13.98 -1.96 7.03
C SER A 251 13.63 -0.49 6.81
N SER A 252 12.89 0.11 7.75
CA SER A 252 13.06 1.54 7.96
C SER A 252 14.56 1.77 7.81
N HIS A 253 14.99 2.79 7.09
CA HIS A 253 16.38 3.18 7.20
C HIS A 253 16.64 3.59 8.68
N THR A 254 16.79 2.60 9.57
CA THR A 254 18.02 2.45 10.32
C THR A 254 19.09 2.50 9.25
N PRO A 255 19.88 3.58 9.18
CA PRO A 255 20.73 3.84 8.04
C PRO A 255 21.60 2.61 7.80
N VAL A 256 21.45 2.03 6.60
CA VAL A 256 22.35 1.00 6.12
C VAL A 256 23.72 1.65 6.16
N ARG A 257 24.51 1.27 7.17
CA ARG A 257 25.95 1.51 7.19
C ARG A 257 26.50 0.90 5.90
N SER A 258 26.63 1.71 4.86
CA SER A 258 27.57 1.47 3.77
C SER A 258 28.89 1.11 4.45
N ARG A 259 29.24 -0.18 4.38
CA ARG A 259 30.50 -0.72 4.90
C ARG A 259 31.69 -0.31 4.05
N HIS A 260 31.47 0.43 2.96
CA HIS A 260 32.52 0.89 2.05
C HIS A 260 32.29 2.35 1.67
N THR A 261 32.49 3.23 2.64
CA THR A 261 32.96 4.64 2.49
C THR A 261 32.99 5.36 3.85
N ASN A 262 32.44 4.77 4.92
CA ASN A 262 32.45 5.37 6.25
C ASN A 262 33.79 5.15 6.99
N ARG A 263 34.91 5.50 6.36
CA ARG A 263 36.15 5.74 7.11
C ARG A 263 36.09 7.19 7.60
N SER A 264 36.14 7.30 8.92
CA SER A 264 36.30 8.51 9.73
C SER A 264 35.13 9.49 9.81
N MET A 265 34.00 9.08 10.40
CA MET A 265 33.27 10.02 11.27
C MET A 265 33.06 9.38 12.65
N PRO A 266 33.53 10.01 13.74
CA PRO A 266 33.33 9.49 15.08
C PRO A 266 31.85 9.59 15.46
N LYS A 267 31.23 8.46 15.83
CA LYS A 267 29.92 8.48 16.52
C LYS A 267 30.06 9.30 17.80
N MET A 268 29.11 10.21 18.06
CA MET A 268 29.00 10.97 19.31
C MET A 268 29.08 10.00 20.50
N LYS A 269 30.22 9.99 21.19
CA LYS A 269 30.40 9.23 22.43
C LYS A 269 30.01 10.15 23.56
N ILE A 270 28.85 9.88 24.17
CA ILE A 270 28.43 10.59 25.38
C ILE A 270 29.39 10.19 26.48
N SER A 271 30.15 11.15 26.99
CA SER A 271 31.12 10.90 28.03
C SER A 271 30.41 10.78 29.39
N PRO A 272 30.96 10.03 30.36
CA PRO A 272 30.47 10.07 31.74
C PRO A 272 30.43 11.49 32.33
N ALA A 273 31.32 12.39 31.88
CA ALA A 273 31.33 13.78 32.29
C ALA A 273 30.11 14.57 31.77
N ASP A 274 29.59 14.21 30.59
CA ASP A 274 28.40 14.86 30.03
C ASP A 274 27.14 14.52 30.83
N VAL A 275 27.05 13.26 31.27
CA VAL A 275 25.95 12.80 32.12
C VAL A 275 26.05 13.44 33.52
N ALA A 276 27.28 13.58 34.04
CA ALA A 276 27.52 14.28 35.29
C ALA A 276 27.09 15.76 35.21
N ALA A 277 27.38 16.46 34.11
CA ALA A 277 26.97 17.84 33.90
C ALA A 277 25.43 17.98 33.92
N GLU A 278 24.71 17.09 33.22
CA GLU A 278 23.23 17.09 33.27
C GLU A 278 22.69 16.81 34.67
N ARG A 279 23.25 15.80 35.36
CA ARG A 279 22.87 15.44 36.72
C ARG A 279 23.00 16.62 37.67
N ASP A 280 24.14 17.30 37.62
CA ASP A 280 24.45 18.36 38.57
C ASP A 280 23.56 19.59 38.36
N ILE A 281 23.15 19.87 37.13
CA ILE A 281 22.14 20.91 36.82
C ILE A 281 20.78 20.56 37.42
N ILE A 282 20.31 19.33 37.25
CA ILE A 282 19.03 18.90 37.86
C ILE A 282 19.12 18.97 39.38
N ARG A 283 20.24 18.54 39.97
CA ARG A 283 20.44 18.65 41.42
C ARG A 283 20.38 20.11 41.90
N TRP A 284 21.05 21.03 41.21
CA TRP A 284 20.96 22.46 41.53
C TRP A 284 19.55 23.01 41.45
N LEU A 285 18.77 22.62 40.45
CA LEU A 285 17.36 23.01 40.33
C LEU A 285 16.50 22.48 41.48
N LEU A 286 16.77 21.26 41.95
CA LEU A 286 16.08 20.67 43.10
C LEU A 286 16.42 21.37 44.42
N PHE A 287 17.69 21.77 44.62
CA PHE A 287 18.12 22.48 45.83
C PHE A 287 17.80 23.98 45.82
N LYS A 288 17.86 24.64 44.65
CA LYS A 288 17.63 26.07 44.47
C LYS A 288 16.79 26.33 43.23
N PRO A 289 15.45 26.30 43.32
CA PRO A 289 14.55 26.51 42.18
C PRO A 289 14.76 27.85 41.44
N GLU A 290 15.34 28.86 42.09
CA GLU A 290 15.63 30.17 41.51
C GLU A 290 16.53 30.13 40.27
N VAL A 291 17.43 29.14 40.20
CA VAL A 291 18.35 28.97 39.05
C VAL A 291 17.63 28.58 37.76
N LEU A 292 16.35 28.18 37.83
CA LEU A 292 15.52 27.90 36.65
C LEU A 292 15.47 29.09 35.68
N ARG A 293 15.53 30.31 36.20
CA ARG A 293 15.53 31.54 35.39
C ARG A 293 16.73 31.60 34.44
N ASP A 294 17.89 31.13 34.88
CA ASP A 294 19.11 31.13 34.07
C ASP A 294 18.99 30.13 32.92
N LEU A 295 18.44 28.93 33.17
CA LEU A 295 18.18 27.95 32.09
C LEU A 295 17.12 28.46 31.10
N GLN A 296 16.10 29.15 31.58
CA GLN A 296 15.07 29.74 30.72
C GLN A 296 15.63 30.88 29.85
N LYS A 297 16.53 31.72 30.40
CA LYS A 297 17.23 32.77 29.66
C LYS A 297 18.05 32.19 28.50
N GLU A 298 18.70 31.06 28.72
CA GLU A 298 19.45 30.30 27.69
C GLU A 298 18.55 29.45 26.77
N LYS A 299 17.23 29.49 26.94
CA LYS A 299 16.24 28.73 26.14
C LYS A 299 16.53 27.23 26.11
N ILE A 300 16.91 26.67 27.26
CA ILE A 300 17.17 25.24 27.41
C ILE A 300 15.82 24.50 27.46
N LEU A 301 15.71 23.46 26.63
CA LEU A 301 14.51 22.64 26.49
C LEU A 301 14.74 21.26 27.11
N PRO A 302 13.67 20.52 27.49
CA PRO A 302 13.81 19.13 27.92
C PRO A 302 14.59 18.24 26.92
N ALA A 303 14.45 18.50 25.62
CA ALA A 303 15.16 17.79 24.56
C ALA A 303 16.69 17.97 24.60
N ASP A 304 17.22 18.94 25.34
CA ASP A 304 18.66 19.16 25.49
C ASP A 304 19.32 18.22 26.50
N PHE A 305 18.54 17.69 27.44
CA PHE A 305 18.99 16.64 28.36
C PHE A 305 18.97 15.31 27.63
N HIS A 306 20.13 14.64 27.55
CA HIS A 306 20.22 13.33 26.92
C HIS A 306 19.72 12.23 27.85
N HIS A 307 20.05 12.33 29.14
CA HIS A 307 19.66 11.34 30.13
C HIS A 307 18.14 11.39 30.36
N ARG A 308 17.50 10.22 30.24
CA ARG A 308 16.04 10.08 30.35
C ARG A 308 15.51 10.70 31.64
N ASP A 309 16.08 10.33 32.78
CA ASP A 309 15.60 10.76 34.09
C ASP A 309 15.74 12.28 34.29
N TYR A 310 16.79 12.90 33.72
CA TYR A 310 17.05 14.34 33.87
C TYR A 310 16.15 15.16 32.96
N ARG A 311 15.92 14.68 31.73
CA ARG A 311 14.89 15.22 30.84
C ARG A 311 13.51 15.17 31.49
N TYR A 312 13.17 14.03 32.10
CA TYR A 312 11.90 13.83 32.76
C TYR A 312 11.70 14.81 33.92
N LEU A 313 12.67 14.87 34.85
CA LEU A 313 12.62 15.81 35.96
C LEU A 313 12.56 17.26 35.51
N TYR A 314 13.35 17.64 34.51
CA TYR A 314 13.30 19.02 33.99
C TYR A 314 11.93 19.37 33.42
N SER A 315 11.27 18.43 32.74
CA SER A 315 9.91 18.64 32.22
C SER A 315 8.88 18.82 33.34
N LEU A 316 8.98 18.04 34.41
CA LEU A 316 8.11 18.16 35.58
C LEU A 316 8.31 19.51 36.28
N ILE A 317 9.57 19.92 36.49
CA ILE A 317 9.93 21.21 37.09
C ILE A 317 9.36 22.39 36.27
N LEU A 318 9.48 22.34 34.94
CA LEU A 318 8.90 23.37 34.07
C LEU A 318 7.38 23.44 34.16
N SER A 319 6.71 22.29 34.27
CA SER A 319 5.25 22.21 34.41
C SER A 319 4.72 22.44 35.83
N GLN A 320 5.61 22.58 36.83
CA GLN A 320 5.26 22.63 38.26
C GLN A 320 4.41 21.43 38.72
N GLN A 321 4.70 20.25 38.18
CA GLN A 321 4.02 19.00 38.52
C GLN A 321 4.95 18.07 39.30
N THR A 322 4.36 17.20 40.10
CA THR A 322 5.06 16.15 40.86
C THR A 322 4.31 14.85 40.73
N ASP A 323 5.04 13.75 40.53
CA ASP A 323 4.50 12.40 40.43
C ASP A 323 5.39 11.40 41.20
N GLU A 324 4.94 10.14 41.31
CA GLU A 324 5.69 9.10 42.04
C GLU A 324 7.05 8.79 41.38
N GLU A 325 7.13 8.75 40.04
CA GLU A 325 8.40 8.48 39.32
C GLU A 325 9.41 9.61 39.54
N GLY A 326 8.97 10.87 39.46
CA GLY A 326 9.79 12.05 39.76
C GLY A 326 10.28 12.09 41.20
N ALA A 327 9.43 11.69 42.16
CA ALA A 327 9.81 11.60 43.57
C ALA A 327 10.92 10.56 43.81
N LEU A 328 10.84 9.39 43.17
CA LEU A 328 11.88 8.36 43.25
C LEU A 328 13.22 8.80 42.65
N ILE A 329 13.20 9.47 41.49
CA ILE A 329 14.43 9.99 40.87
C ILE A 329 15.05 11.07 41.76
N THR A 330 14.21 11.96 42.30
CA THR A 330 14.62 13.05 43.20
C THR A 330 15.29 12.49 44.47
N ALA A 331 14.71 11.47 45.10
CA ALA A 331 15.29 10.81 46.27
C ALA A 331 16.71 10.27 45.99
N ARG A 332 16.90 9.57 44.87
CA ARG A 332 18.23 9.06 44.45
C ARG A 332 19.26 10.18 44.22
N LEU A 333 18.81 11.36 43.78
CA LEU A 333 19.68 12.51 43.55
C LEU A 333 20.12 13.21 44.85
N PHE A 334 19.29 13.16 45.89
CA PHE A 334 19.62 13.67 47.22
C PHE A 334 20.63 12.78 47.97
N GLU A 335 20.62 11.47 47.74
CA GLU A 335 21.59 10.52 48.33
C GLU A 335 23.04 10.79 47.92
N LEU A 336 23.26 11.52 46.82
CA LEU A 336 24.59 11.85 46.29
C LEU A 336 25.32 12.97 47.06
N GLY A 337 24.78 13.43 48.19
CA GLY A 337 25.37 14.44 49.07
C GLY A 337 25.25 15.89 48.58
N GLU A 338 26.05 16.80 49.14
CA GLU A 338 26.07 18.21 48.74
C GLU A 338 26.95 18.48 47.51
N LEU A 339 26.58 19.49 46.72
CA LEU A 339 27.36 19.97 45.59
C LEU A 339 28.50 20.86 46.10
N LYS A 340 29.74 20.59 45.66
CA LYS A 340 30.96 21.22 46.22
C LYS A 340 31.44 22.47 45.47
N GLY A 341 30.85 22.80 44.32
CA GLY A 341 31.21 23.96 43.49
C GLY A 341 30.14 25.04 43.45
N SER A 342 30.38 26.12 42.72
CA SER A 342 29.42 27.21 42.51
C SER A 342 28.44 26.90 41.37
N TRP A 343 27.23 27.47 41.43
CA TRP A 343 26.23 27.35 40.36
C TRP A 343 26.82 27.73 38.98
N GLN A 344 27.59 28.81 38.92
CA GLN A 344 28.21 29.32 37.71
C GLN A 344 29.16 28.28 37.05
N GLU A 345 29.95 27.57 37.85
CA GLU A 345 30.86 26.53 37.33
C GLU A 345 30.09 25.35 36.71
N TYR A 346 29.05 24.86 37.38
CA TYR A 346 28.22 23.77 36.86
C TYR A 346 27.43 24.21 35.63
N PHE A 347 26.89 25.44 35.65
CA PHE A 347 26.14 25.98 34.53
C PHE A 347 27.00 26.17 33.29
N GLN A 348 28.21 26.71 33.43
CA GLN A 348 29.14 26.83 32.30
C GLN A 348 29.58 25.47 31.75
N SER A 349 29.87 24.50 32.64
CA SER A 349 30.19 23.12 32.22
C SER A 349 29.06 22.50 31.40
N PHE A 350 27.82 22.67 31.83
CA PHE A 350 26.65 22.19 31.09
C PHE A 350 26.45 22.89 29.74
N LEU A 351 26.62 24.22 29.68
CA LEU A 351 26.53 24.97 28.43
C LEU A 351 27.60 24.54 27.43
N ILE A 352 28.82 24.23 27.87
CA ILE A 352 29.89 23.69 27.00
C ILE A 352 29.44 22.35 26.40
N VAL A 353 28.90 21.45 27.22
CA VAL A 353 28.36 20.16 26.75
C VAL A 353 27.26 20.41 25.72
N LEU A 354 26.27 21.25 26.03
CA LEU A 354 25.12 21.54 25.18
C LEU A 354 25.54 22.17 23.84
N ARG A 355 26.48 23.12 23.85
CA ARG A 355 27.06 23.72 22.64
C ARG A 355 27.72 22.69 21.75
N ARG A 356 28.58 21.84 22.33
CA ARG A 356 29.25 20.76 21.60
C ARG A 356 28.21 19.85 20.94
N ARG A 357 27.17 19.45 21.69
CA ARG A 357 26.13 18.55 21.16
C ARG A 357 25.32 19.16 20.02
N ARG A 358 24.92 20.43 20.13
CA ARG A 358 24.17 21.12 19.08
C ARG A 358 25.03 21.33 17.83
N LEU A 359 26.32 21.64 17.99
CA LEU A 359 27.26 21.79 16.88
C LEU A 359 27.47 20.46 16.13
N GLU A 360 27.65 19.35 16.86
CA GLU A 360 27.77 18.01 16.25
C GLU A 360 26.49 17.62 15.48
N LYS A 361 25.30 17.97 15.97
CA LYS A 361 24.04 17.77 15.22
C LYS A 361 23.96 18.61 13.95
N ILE A 362 24.45 19.86 14.00
CA ILE A 362 24.51 20.73 12.82
C ILE A 362 25.46 20.13 11.77
N GLU A 363 26.63 19.67 12.20
CA GLU A 363 27.63 19.02 11.34
C GLU A 363 27.08 17.73 10.71
N GLU A 364 26.38 16.89 11.49
CA GLU A 364 25.70 15.69 10.99
C GLU A 364 24.68 16.04 9.88
N LYS A 365 23.87 17.09 10.08
CA LYS A 365 22.86 17.50 9.09
C LYS A 365 23.47 18.17 7.86
N LEU A 366 24.52 18.97 8.01
CA LEU A 366 25.28 19.53 6.88
C LEU A 366 25.88 18.42 6.02
N SER A 367 26.48 17.41 6.62
CA SER A 367 27.01 16.24 5.90
C SER A 367 25.93 15.43 5.18
N SER A 368 24.71 15.38 5.73
CA SER A 368 23.58 14.74 5.06
C SER A 368 23.05 15.52 3.84
N LEU A 369 23.25 16.85 3.79
CA LEU A 369 22.87 17.67 2.64
C LEU A 369 23.81 17.54 1.44
N GLU A 370 25.10 17.24 1.66
CA GLU A 370 26.06 17.03 0.55
C GLU A 370 25.72 15.82 -0.33
N ASN A 371 24.90 14.89 0.19
CA ASN A 371 24.53 13.65 -0.49
C ASN A 371 23.09 13.62 -1.02
N ASP A 372 22.30 14.68 -0.85
CA ASP A 372 20.88 14.73 -1.20
C ASP A 372 20.57 15.92 -2.12
N ARG A 373 20.22 15.64 -3.40
CA ARG A 373 19.95 16.68 -4.40
C ARG A 373 18.56 17.32 -4.28
N GLU A 374 17.63 16.78 -3.50
CA GLU A 374 16.24 17.31 -3.42
C GLU A 374 15.70 17.56 -2.00
N GLY A 375 16.42 17.21 -0.93
CA GLY A 375 15.94 17.22 0.46
C GLY A 375 15.46 18.56 1.06
N PHE A 376 14.17 18.86 0.96
CA PHE A 376 13.50 19.98 1.64
C PHE A 376 13.48 19.82 3.17
N ASP A 377 13.23 18.60 3.67
CA ASP A 377 13.11 18.33 5.11
C ASP A 377 14.43 18.48 5.87
N ILE A 378 15.55 18.07 5.26
CA ILE A 378 16.88 18.20 5.86
C ILE A 378 17.28 19.68 5.97
N ARG A 379 16.94 20.52 4.97
CA ARG A 379 17.18 21.97 5.01
C ARG A 379 16.39 22.64 6.13
N MET A 380 15.14 22.23 6.35
CA MET A 380 14.31 22.74 7.43
C MET A 380 14.83 22.34 8.81
N GLU A 381 15.31 21.10 8.97
CA GLU A 381 15.87 20.64 10.24
C GLU A 381 17.23 21.29 10.54
N LEU A 382 18.08 21.49 9.52
CA LEU A 382 19.31 22.27 9.65
C LEU A 382 19.03 23.72 10.04
N TYR A 383 18.04 24.36 9.41
CA TYR A 383 17.64 25.72 9.77
C TYR A 383 17.19 25.82 11.24
N ARG A 384 16.43 24.83 11.74
CA ARG A 384 16.05 24.75 13.15
C ARG A 384 17.26 24.62 14.07
N LEU A 385 18.20 23.73 13.74
CA LEU A 385 19.41 23.53 14.54
C LEU A 385 20.31 24.77 14.56
N LEU A 386 20.48 25.45 13.42
CA LEU A 386 21.22 26.71 13.34
C LEU A 386 20.57 27.80 14.21
N LYS A 387 19.23 27.85 14.24
CA LYS A 387 18.49 28.79 15.12
C LYS A 387 18.69 28.48 16.61
N GLU A 388 18.68 27.20 16.98
CA GLU A 388 18.96 26.73 18.35
C GLU A 388 20.42 26.97 18.76
N TYR A 389 21.38 26.89 17.84
CA TYR A 389 22.78 27.17 18.11
C TYR A 389 23.04 28.69 18.22
N TYR A 390 22.47 29.49 17.32
CA TYR A 390 22.57 30.95 17.36
C TYR A 390 22.05 31.52 18.66
N SER A 391 20.93 30.99 19.21
CA SER A 391 20.38 31.50 20.47
C SER A 391 21.35 31.40 21.64
N VAL A 392 22.19 30.35 21.68
CA VAL A 392 23.18 30.10 22.76
C VAL A 392 24.47 30.89 22.56
N LEU A 393 24.80 31.27 21.32
CA LEU A 393 25.92 32.18 21.04
C LEU A 393 25.54 33.64 21.34
N SER A 394 24.32 34.05 20.99
CA SER A 394 23.85 35.42 21.21
C SER A 394 23.69 35.78 22.70
N SER A 395 23.47 34.79 23.56
CA SER A 395 23.33 34.97 25.00
C SER A 395 24.66 35.16 25.74
N THR A 396 25.81 34.84 25.11
CA THR A 396 27.16 35.04 25.69
C THR A 396 27.85 36.34 25.29
N ARG A 397 27.17 37.20 24.50
CA ARG A 397 27.72 38.49 24.06
C ARG A 397 27.17 39.71 24.82
N ASN A 398 26.33 39.50 25.84
CA ASN A 398 25.74 40.57 26.65
C ASN A 398 26.30 40.56 28.09
N ASP A 399 27.62 40.44 28.21
CA ASP A 399 28.38 40.86 29.39
C ASP A 399 29.50 41.81 28.95
#